data_AF-A0A0D3ERV4-F1
#
_entry.id   AF-A0A0D3ERV4-F1
#
_cell.length_a   1.000
_cell.length_b   1.000
_cell.length_c   1.000
_cell.angle_alpha   90.00
_cell.angle_beta   90.00
_cell.angle_gamma   90.00
#
_symmetry.space_group_name_H-M   'P 1'
#
loop_
_entity.id
_entity.type
_entity.pdbx_description
1 polymer ?
#
loop_
_entity_poly.entity_id
_entity_poly.type
_entity_poly.pdbx_seq_one_letter_code
_entity_poly.pdbx_strand_id
1 'polypeptide(L)'
;MGDDQLGEALEGSDIVIIPAGVPRKPGMTRDDLFNINAGIVKNLCTAIAKYCPNALVNMISNPVNSTVPIAAEVFKKAGTYDEKKLFGVTTLDVVRAKTFYAGKANVPVTDVNVPVVGGHAGITILPLFSQATPATNALSDEDIKALTKRTQDGGTEVVEAKAGKGSATLSMAYAGAVFANACLKGLNGVPDVVECSFVQSTVTELPFFASKVKLGKNGVEEVLGLGQLSDFEKEGLENLKGELKASIEKGIKFANA
;
A
#
# COMPACT_ATOMS: atom_id res chain seq x y z
N MET A 1 1.92 -20.76 -14.43
CA MET A 1 2.83 -20.16 -15.42
C MET A 1 4.23 -20.25 -14.86
N GLY A 2 5.18 -20.78 -15.62
CA GLY A 2 6.61 -20.77 -15.26
C GLY A 2 7.32 -19.55 -15.86
N ASP A 3 8.62 -19.43 -15.61
CA ASP A 3 9.44 -18.30 -16.09
C ASP A 3 9.38 -18.13 -17.62
N ASP A 4 9.30 -19.25 -18.36
CA ASP A 4 9.25 -19.25 -19.83
C ASP A 4 7.95 -18.66 -20.41
N GLN A 5 6.88 -18.58 -19.61
CA GLN A 5 5.58 -18.06 -20.04
C GLN A 5 5.30 -16.64 -19.49
N LEU A 6 6.21 -16.10 -18.67
CA LEU A 6 6.01 -14.82 -18.01
C LEU A 6 5.99 -13.65 -19.01
N GLY A 7 6.77 -13.73 -20.09
CA GLY A 7 6.76 -12.71 -21.14
C GLY A 7 5.39 -12.58 -21.82
N GLU A 8 4.82 -13.72 -22.23
CA GLU A 8 3.49 -13.77 -22.85
C GLU A 8 2.38 -13.25 -21.92
N ALA A 9 2.51 -13.47 -20.60
CA ALA A 9 1.57 -12.96 -19.62
C ALA A 9 1.61 -11.43 -19.46
N LEU A 10 2.76 -10.81 -19.75
CA LEU A 10 3.01 -9.39 -19.50
C LEU A 10 2.82 -8.53 -20.76
N GLU A 11 3.12 -9.08 -21.93
CA GLU A 11 3.06 -8.34 -23.19
C GLU A 11 1.68 -7.70 -23.42
N GLY A 12 1.67 -6.39 -23.71
CA GLY A 12 0.44 -5.63 -23.92
C GLY A 12 -0.37 -5.30 -22.65
N SER A 13 0.12 -5.62 -21.45
CA SER A 13 -0.59 -5.30 -20.21
C SER A 13 -0.59 -3.79 -19.91
N ASP A 14 -1.77 -3.23 -19.65
CA ASP A 14 -1.91 -1.85 -19.14
C ASP A 14 -1.73 -1.78 -17.62
N ILE A 15 -2.07 -2.85 -16.90
CA ILE A 15 -1.97 -2.96 -15.44
C ILE A 15 -1.43 -4.34 -15.07
N VAL A 16 -0.43 -4.37 -14.19
CA VAL A 16 0.12 -5.59 -13.59
C VAL A 16 -0.08 -5.55 -12.08
N ILE A 17 -0.84 -6.51 -11.54
CA ILE A 17 -1.08 -6.65 -10.11
C ILE A 17 -0.17 -7.76 -9.56
N ILE A 18 0.62 -7.46 -8.53
CA ILE A 18 1.60 -8.39 -7.96
C ILE A 18 1.19 -8.78 -6.53
N PRO A 19 0.31 -9.79 -6.36
CA PRO A 19 0.03 -10.41 -5.07
C PRO A 19 1.03 -11.54 -4.73
N ALA A 20 1.96 -11.84 -5.63
CA ALA A 20 2.90 -12.94 -5.50
C ALA A 20 3.76 -12.79 -4.24
N GLY A 21 3.93 -13.89 -3.51
CA GLY A 21 4.74 -13.89 -2.31
C GLY A 21 4.41 -15.09 -1.44
N VAL A 22 5.32 -15.37 -0.52
CA VAL A 22 5.13 -16.41 0.48
C VAL A 22 4.43 -15.79 1.68
N PRO A 23 3.34 -16.38 2.21
CA PRO A 23 2.78 -15.93 3.48
C PRO A 23 3.70 -16.33 4.63
N ARG A 24 3.65 -15.57 5.73
CA ARG A 24 4.40 -15.92 6.94
C ARG A 24 4.02 -17.32 7.42
N LYS A 25 5.01 -18.19 7.60
CA LYS A 25 4.84 -19.55 8.17
C LYS A 25 5.35 -19.60 9.61
N PRO A 26 4.84 -20.51 10.46
CA PRO A 26 5.42 -20.77 11.78
C PRO A 26 6.93 -21.03 11.68
N GLY A 27 7.73 -20.40 12.55
CA GLY A 27 9.20 -20.53 12.57
C GLY A 27 9.97 -19.61 11.62
N MET A 28 9.31 -18.89 10.70
CA MET A 28 9.96 -17.96 9.78
C MET A 28 10.21 -16.59 10.45
N THR A 29 11.44 -16.07 10.33
CA THR A 29 11.77 -14.73 10.82
C THR A 29 11.19 -13.65 9.88
N ARG A 30 11.14 -12.40 10.35
CA ARG A 30 10.76 -11.26 9.49
C ARG A 30 11.73 -11.07 8.33
N ASP A 31 13.01 -11.38 8.53
CA ASP A 31 14.05 -11.24 7.53
C ASP A 31 14.01 -12.34 6.48
N ASP A 32 13.71 -13.58 6.86
CA ASP A 32 13.53 -14.69 5.91
C ASP A 32 12.39 -14.38 4.94
N LEU A 33 11.25 -13.93 5.48
CA LEU A 33 10.09 -13.54 4.70
C LEU A 33 10.43 -12.40 3.72
N PHE A 34 11.16 -11.39 4.21
CA PHE A 34 11.62 -10.29 3.38
C PHE A 34 12.49 -10.79 2.24
N ASN A 35 13.54 -11.58 2.51
CA ASN A 35 14.49 -12.03 1.48
C ASN A 35 13.82 -12.86 0.38
N ILE A 36 12.90 -13.74 0.76
CA ILE A 36 12.14 -14.57 -0.19
C ILE A 36 11.29 -13.67 -1.10
N ASN A 37 10.48 -12.79 -0.51
CA ASN A 37 9.58 -11.95 -1.29
C ASN A 37 10.33 -10.88 -2.09
N ALA A 38 11.47 -10.39 -1.58
CA ALA A 38 12.34 -9.46 -2.28
C ALA A 38 12.92 -10.08 -3.56
N GLY A 39 13.33 -11.35 -3.53
CA GLY A 39 13.76 -12.10 -4.72
C GLY A 39 12.63 -12.28 -5.74
N ILE A 40 11.45 -12.68 -5.28
CA ILE A 40 10.25 -12.83 -6.14
C ILE A 40 9.92 -11.50 -6.83
N VAL A 41 9.85 -10.41 -6.07
CA VAL A 41 9.56 -9.08 -6.59
C VAL A 41 10.63 -8.61 -7.58
N LYS A 42 11.92 -8.78 -7.27
CA LYS A 42 13.01 -8.41 -8.18
C LYS A 42 12.88 -9.12 -9.53
N ASN A 43 12.57 -10.41 -9.53
CA ASN A 43 12.40 -11.19 -10.75
C ASN A 43 11.19 -10.72 -11.57
N LEU A 44 10.02 -10.56 -10.92
CA LEU A 44 8.80 -10.10 -11.60
C LEU A 44 8.95 -8.68 -12.15
N CYS A 45 9.54 -7.75 -11.38
CA CYS A 45 9.80 -6.40 -11.84
C CYS A 45 10.82 -6.35 -12.98
N THR A 46 11.83 -7.23 -12.99
CA THR A 46 12.76 -7.35 -14.13
C THR A 46 12.03 -7.76 -15.40
N ALA A 47 11.07 -8.69 -15.29
CA ALA A 47 10.23 -9.09 -16.43
C ALA A 47 9.30 -7.95 -16.89
N ILE A 48 8.65 -7.24 -15.96
CA ILE A 48 7.80 -6.08 -16.27
C ILE A 48 8.59 -5.01 -17.02
N ALA A 49 9.80 -4.68 -16.55
CA ALA A 49 10.68 -3.72 -17.20
C ALA A 49 11.01 -4.10 -18.65
N LYS A 50 11.08 -5.41 -18.94
CA LYS A 50 11.39 -5.94 -20.27
C LYS A 50 10.17 -5.99 -21.19
N TYR A 51 9.03 -6.46 -20.70
CA TYR A 51 7.89 -6.86 -21.54
C TYR A 51 6.74 -5.85 -21.55
N CYS A 52 6.56 -5.07 -20.48
CA CYS A 52 5.50 -4.08 -20.39
C CYS A 52 5.92 -2.85 -19.54
N PRO A 53 7.01 -2.15 -19.90
CA PRO A 53 7.57 -1.06 -19.08
C PRO A 53 6.62 0.12 -18.88
N ASN A 54 5.55 0.21 -19.67
CA ASN A 54 4.57 1.28 -19.60
C ASN A 54 3.34 0.95 -18.73
N ALA A 55 3.23 -0.28 -18.21
CA ALA A 55 2.10 -0.71 -17.40
C ALA A 55 2.07 0.00 -16.03
N LEU A 56 0.87 0.17 -15.48
CA LEU A 56 0.71 0.51 -14.05
C LEU A 56 0.99 -0.74 -13.21
N VAL A 57 1.86 -0.61 -12.21
CA VAL A 57 2.28 -1.72 -11.35
C VAL A 57 1.68 -1.58 -9.96
N ASN A 58 0.77 -2.48 -9.61
CA ASN A 58 0.08 -2.53 -8.33
C ASN A 58 0.72 -3.59 -7.42
N MET A 59 1.66 -3.16 -6.59
CA MET A 59 2.42 -4.00 -5.67
C MET A 59 1.62 -4.33 -4.41
N ILE A 60 1.30 -5.61 -4.22
CA ILE A 60 0.65 -6.16 -3.01
C ILE A 60 1.65 -7.01 -2.20
N SER A 61 2.71 -7.53 -2.85
CA SER A 61 3.75 -8.36 -2.22
C SER A 61 4.33 -7.71 -0.97
N ASN A 62 4.22 -8.40 0.16
CA ASN A 62 4.72 -7.91 1.43
C ASN A 62 6.22 -8.18 1.63
N PRO A 63 6.94 -7.30 2.35
CA PRO A 63 6.47 -6.05 2.95
C PRO A 63 6.45 -4.89 1.94
N VAL A 64 5.27 -4.26 1.73
CA VAL A 64 5.07 -3.18 0.73
C VAL A 64 6.05 -2.01 0.92
N ASN A 65 6.32 -1.65 2.18
CA ASN A 65 7.27 -0.59 2.55
C ASN A 65 8.70 -0.80 2.00
N SER A 66 9.05 -2.04 1.62
CA SER A 66 10.36 -2.36 1.03
C SER A 66 10.27 -2.90 -0.40
N THR A 67 9.20 -3.62 -0.76
CA THR A 67 9.03 -4.19 -2.11
C THR A 67 8.78 -3.11 -3.17
N VAL A 68 8.12 -2.01 -2.81
CA VAL A 68 7.98 -0.84 -3.71
C VAL A 68 9.34 -0.19 -3.99
N PRO A 69 10.17 0.15 -2.98
CA PRO A 69 11.54 0.60 -3.22
C PRO A 69 12.38 -0.38 -4.05
N ILE A 70 12.24 -1.70 -3.83
CA ILE A 70 12.92 -2.71 -4.66
C ILE A 70 12.50 -2.58 -6.13
N ALA A 71 11.19 -2.52 -6.39
CA ALA A 71 10.67 -2.39 -7.75
C ALA A 71 11.17 -1.09 -8.42
N ALA A 72 11.14 0.03 -7.69
CA ALA A 72 11.65 1.30 -8.20
C ALA A 72 13.12 1.21 -8.61
N GLU A 73 13.99 0.63 -7.78
CA GLU A 73 15.41 0.46 -8.08
C GLU A 73 15.65 -0.50 -9.25
N VAL A 74 14.86 -1.59 -9.36
CA VAL A 74 14.91 -2.50 -10.52
C VAL A 74 14.56 -1.77 -11.81
N PHE A 75 13.49 -0.97 -11.81
CA PHE A 75 13.11 -0.16 -12.97
C PHE A 75 14.12 0.92 -13.30
N LYS A 76 14.74 1.56 -12.29
CA LYS A 76 15.81 2.56 -12.51
C LYS A 76 17.02 1.94 -13.19
N LYS A 77 17.45 0.76 -12.73
CA LYS A 77 18.56 0.00 -13.35
C LYS A 77 18.25 -0.41 -14.79
N ALA A 78 16.99 -0.70 -15.08
CA ALA A 78 16.53 -1.02 -16.43
C ALA A 78 16.33 0.22 -17.32
N GLY A 79 16.36 1.45 -16.77
CA GLY A 79 16.07 2.68 -17.50
C GLY A 79 14.59 2.89 -17.81
N THR A 80 13.69 2.20 -17.11
CA THR A 80 12.24 2.20 -17.37
C THR A 80 11.40 2.75 -16.21
N TYR A 81 12.03 3.40 -15.23
CA TYR A 81 11.32 3.90 -14.06
C TYR A 81 10.49 5.13 -14.39
N ASP A 82 9.18 5.02 -14.12
CA ASP A 82 8.24 6.12 -14.10
C ASP A 82 7.55 6.14 -12.72
N GLU A 83 7.83 7.17 -11.94
CA GLU A 83 7.26 7.36 -10.59
C GLU A 83 5.73 7.40 -10.58
N LYS A 84 5.10 7.74 -11.70
CA LYS A 84 3.64 7.82 -11.83
C LYS A 84 2.99 6.45 -11.98
N LYS A 85 3.76 5.39 -12.22
CA LYS A 85 3.24 4.08 -12.61
C LYS A 85 3.49 2.97 -11.59
N LEU A 86 4.17 3.27 -10.47
CA LEU A 86 4.45 2.30 -9.42
C LEU A 86 3.66 2.61 -8.15
N PHE A 87 2.84 1.65 -7.72
CA PHE A 87 1.92 1.80 -6.60
C PHE A 87 2.11 0.66 -5.59
N GLY A 88 2.30 0.99 -4.32
CA GLY A 88 2.08 0.07 -3.21
C GLY A 88 0.62 0.11 -2.78
N VAL A 89 -0.07 -1.02 -2.92
CA VAL A 89 -1.50 -1.12 -2.62
C VAL A 89 -1.71 -1.14 -1.10
N THR A 90 -2.10 0.00 -0.54
CA THR A 90 -2.45 0.16 0.89
C THR A 90 -3.95 0.22 1.15
N THR A 91 -4.76 0.00 0.12
CA THR A 91 -6.23 0.10 0.15
C THR A 91 -6.88 -0.77 1.22
N LEU A 92 -6.26 -1.89 1.62
CA LEU A 92 -6.78 -2.72 2.70
C LEU A 92 -6.81 -1.98 4.05
N ASP A 93 -5.88 -1.08 4.30
CA ASP A 93 -5.86 -0.29 5.54
C ASP A 93 -6.98 0.74 5.54
N VAL A 94 -7.26 1.38 4.40
CA VAL A 94 -8.42 2.25 4.20
C VAL A 94 -9.72 1.48 4.43
N VAL A 95 -9.85 0.29 3.83
CA VAL A 95 -11.03 -0.58 4.01
C VAL A 95 -11.23 -0.94 5.49
N ARG A 96 -10.16 -1.25 6.22
CA ARG A 96 -10.21 -1.53 7.66
C ARG A 96 -10.62 -0.30 8.47
N ALA A 97 -9.92 0.82 8.28
CA ALA A 97 -10.20 2.06 9.00
C ALA A 97 -11.65 2.51 8.79
N LYS A 98 -12.13 2.47 7.53
CA LYS A 98 -13.52 2.72 7.15
C LYS A 98 -14.50 1.81 7.87
N THR A 99 -14.23 0.50 7.90
CA THR A 99 -15.09 -0.50 8.55
C THR A 99 -15.15 -0.32 10.07
N PHE A 100 -14.00 -0.10 10.71
CA PHE A 100 -13.91 0.06 12.16
C PHE A 100 -14.54 1.36 12.63
N TYR A 101 -14.28 2.46 11.91
CA TYR A 101 -14.93 3.75 12.15
C TYR A 101 -16.44 3.64 12.03
N ALA A 102 -16.95 3.06 10.94
CA ALA A 102 -18.38 2.89 10.71
C ALA A 102 -19.07 2.14 11.86
N GLY A 103 -18.46 1.04 12.31
CA GLY A 103 -18.98 0.25 13.43
C GLY A 103 -18.98 1.01 14.75
N LYS A 104 -17.95 1.81 15.02
CA LYS A 104 -17.84 2.57 16.27
C LYS A 104 -18.72 3.82 16.28
N ALA A 105 -18.80 4.54 15.16
CA ALA A 105 -19.64 5.72 14.99
C ALA A 105 -21.12 5.38 14.69
N ASN A 106 -21.45 4.10 14.51
CA ASN A 106 -22.78 3.59 14.17
C ASN A 106 -23.38 4.26 12.92
N VAL A 107 -22.59 4.34 11.85
CA VAL A 107 -23.00 4.89 10.55
C VAL A 107 -22.86 3.82 9.45
N PRO A 108 -23.60 3.92 8.34
CA PRO A 108 -23.44 3.00 7.22
C PRO A 108 -22.01 3.04 6.68
N VAL A 109 -21.38 1.86 6.57
CA VAL A 109 -19.99 1.79 6.08
C VAL A 109 -19.87 2.38 4.67
N THR A 110 -20.88 2.29 3.81
CA THR A 110 -20.84 2.83 2.44
C THR A 110 -20.49 4.31 2.39
N ASP A 111 -20.96 5.07 3.38
CA ASP A 111 -20.88 6.53 3.41
C ASP A 111 -19.59 7.02 4.08
N VAL A 112 -18.80 6.10 4.63
CA VAL A 112 -17.58 6.43 5.36
C VAL A 112 -16.40 6.59 4.42
N ASN A 113 -15.57 7.61 4.64
CA ASN A 113 -14.24 7.72 4.05
C ASN A 113 -13.24 8.16 5.12
N VAL A 114 -12.14 7.41 5.25
CA VAL A 114 -11.05 7.67 6.20
C VAL A 114 -9.74 7.53 5.44
N PRO A 115 -8.98 8.62 5.23
CA PRO A 115 -7.66 8.54 4.62
C PRO A 115 -6.70 7.75 5.50
N VAL A 116 -5.84 6.93 4.91
CA VAL A 116 -4.76 6.25 5.63
C VAL A 116 -3.45 6.55 4.94
N VAL A 117 -2.49 7.07 5.70
CA VAL A 117 -1.20 7.57 5.20
C VAL A 117 -0.03 6.85 5.88
N GLY A 118 1.20 7.10 5.41
CA GLY A 118 2.41 6.49 5.97
C GLY A 118 2.92 5.30 5.16
N GLY A 119 2.77 4.10 5.68
CA GLY A 119 3.17 2.82 5.10
C GLY A 119 2.12 1.73 5.35
N HIS A 120 2.52 0.47 5.22
CA HIS A 120 1.65 -0.72 5.28
C HIS A 120 2.10 -1.74 6.33
N ALA A 121 2.73 -1.31 7.42
CA ALA A 121 3.19 -2.21 8.48
C ALA A 121 3.16 -1.55 9.86
N GLY A 122 2.43 -2.14 10.82
CA GLY A 122 2.44 -1.70 12.21
C GLY A 122 2.17 -0.21 12.35
N ILE A 123 3.01 0.49 13.10
CA ILE A 123 2.86 1.93 13.36
C ILE A 123 2.95 2.80 12.10
N THR A 124 3.50 2.27 11.01
CA THR A 124 3.55 3.01 9.74
C THR A 124 2.18 3.22 9.12
N ILE A 125 1.16 2.47 9.54
CA ILE A 125 -0.22 2.68 9.12
C ILE A 125 -0.83 3.79 9.99
N LEU A 126 -1.07 4.97 9.40
CA LEU A 126 -1.61 6.14 10.08
C LEU A 126 -3.01 6.50 9.53
N PRO A 127 -4.10 6.01 10.13
CA PRO A 127 -5.45 6.44 9.78
C PRO A 127 -5.72 7.86 10.28
N LEU A 128 -6.15 8.74 9.37
CA LEU A 128 -6.47 10.13 9.66
C LEU A 128 -7.95 10.26 10.06
N PHE A 129 -8.29 9.77 11.25
CA PHE A 129 -9.68 9.83 11.74
C PHE A 129 -10.18 11.26 11.97
N SER A 130 -9.30 12.24 12.15
CA SER A 130 -9.69 13.66 12.16
C SER A 130 -10.27 14.13 10.83
N GLN A 131 -9.98 13.41 9.75
CA GLN A 131 -10.49 13.65 8.40
C GLN A 131 -11.57 12.64 7.97
N ALA A 132 -12.11 11.87 8.92
CA ALA A 132 -13.19 10.94 8.65
C ALA A 132 -14.44 11.69 8.18
N THR A 133 -15.10 11.14 7.16
CA THR A 133 -16.40 11.62 6.69
C THR A 133 -17.39 10.45 6.76
N PRO A 134 -18.64 10.65 7.21
CA PRO A 134 -19.13 11.86 7.89
C PRO A 134 -18.35 12.13 9.19
N ALA A 135 -18.12 13.40 9.51
CA ALA A 135 -17.49 13.77 10.78
C ALA A 135 -18.44 13.42 11.94
N THR A 136 -17.88 12.98 13.07
CA THR A 136 -18.63 12.68 14.28
C THR A 136 -17.93 13.25 15.50
N ASN A 137 -18.72 13.79 16.43
CA ASN A 137 -18.24 14.21 17.74
C ASN A 137 -18.47 13.11 18.80
N ALA A 138 -18.93 11.93 18.39
CA ALA A 138 -19.29 10.84 19.29
C ALA A 138 -18.09 9.97 19.74
N LEU A 139 -16.91 10.14 19.13
CA LEU A 139 -15.71 9.38 19.46
C LEU A 139 -14.83 10.16 20.43
N SER A 140 -14.45 9.56 21.55
CA SER A 140 -13.45 10.13 22.45
C SER A 140 -12.03 9.91 21.93
N ASP A 141 -11.04 10.58 22.53
CA ASP A 141 -9.63 10.37 22.22
C ASP A 141 -9.20 8.91 22.45
N GLU A 142 -9.74 8.24 23.47
CA GLU A 142 -9.51 6.82 23.72
C GLU A 142 -10.07 5.96 22.58
N ASP A 143 -11.23 6.30 22.04
CA ASP A 143 -11.81 5.60 20.89
C ASP A 143 -10.93 5.78 19.64
N ILE A 144 -10.43 6.99 19.38
CA ILE A 144 -9.51 7.26 18.26
C ILE A 144 -8.20 6.48 18.41
N LYS A 145 -7.62 6.44 19.62
CA LYS A 145 -6.42 5.64 19.92
C LYS A 145 -6.67 4.15 19.71
N ALA A 146 -7.79 3.62 20.19
CA ALA A 146 -8.15 2.22 20.04
C ALA A 146 -8.39 1.84 18.57
N LEU A 147 -9.10 2.68 17.80
CA LEU A 147 -9.33 2.48 16.37
C LEU A 147 -8.02 2.53 15.57
N THR A 148 -7.12 3.44 15.93
CA THR A 148 -5.79 3.55 15.31
C THR A 148 -4.99 2.27 15.54
N LYS A 149 -4.90 1.82 16.79
CA LYS A 149 -4.20 0.58 17.14
C LYS A 149 -4.79 -0.64 16.43
N ARG A 150 -6.11 -0.76 16.40
CA ARG A 150 -6.81 -1.85 15.71
C ARG A 150 -6.55 -1.83 14.20
N THR A 151 -6.48 -0.65 13.58
CA THR A 151 -6.15 -0.52 12.15
C THR A 151 -4.74 -1.00 11.87
N GLN A 152 -3.77 -0.60 12.70
CA GLN A 152 -2.36 -1.04 12.60
C GLN A 152 -2.20 -2.55 12.80
N ASP A 153 -2.97 -3.13 13.72
CA ASP A 153 -2.91 -4.56 14.08
C ASP A 153 -3.87 -5.43 13.25
N GLY A 154 -4.67 -4.85 12.35
CA GLY A 154 -5.72 -5.59 11.63
C GLY A 154 -5.21 -6.73 10.74
N GLY A 155 -3.93 -6.73 10.37
CA GLY A 155 -3.26 -7.88 9.74
C GLY A 155 -3.03 -9.02 10.73
N THR A 156 -2.56 -8.69 11.92
CA THR A 156 -2.29 -9.62 13.02
C THR A 156 -3.57 -10.27 13.52
N GLU A 157 -4.65 -9.50 13.73
CA GLU A 157 -5.95 -10.03 14.16
C GLU A 157 -6.45 -11.15 13.22
N VAL A 158 -6.28 -10.99 11.90
CA VAL A 158 -6.70 -12.01 10.93
C VAL A 158 -5.80 -13.24 10.95
N VAL A 159 -4.48 -13.07 11.15
CA VAL A 159 -3.55 -14.21 11.27
C VAL A 159 -3.89 -15.03 12.51
N GLU A 160 -4.18 -14.37 13.63
CA GLU A 160 -4.57 -15.02 14.88
C GLU A 160 -5.92 -15.74 14.74
N ALA A 161 -6.92 -15.08 14.14
CA ALA A 161 -8.22 -15.70 13.86
C ALA A 161 -8.11 -16.92 12.93
N LYS A 162 -7.12 -16.94 12.03
CA LYS A 162 -6.79 -18.09 11.18
C LYS A 162 -5.85 -19.10 11.84
N ALA A 163 -5.57 -18.97 13.14
CA ALA A 163 -4.66 -19.82 13.90
C ALA A 163 -3.27 -19.96 13.22
N GLY A 164 -2.76 -18.86 12.66
CA GLY A 164 -1.47 -18.82 11.95
C GLY A 164 -1.48 -19.46 10.55
N LYS A 165 -2.61 -19.96 10.06
CA LYS A 165 -2.75 -20.60 8.74
C LYS A 165 -2.94 -19.57 7.62
N GLY A 166 -2.03 -18.61 7.55
CA GLY A 166 -2.02 -17.53 6.56
C GLY A 166 -2.65 -16.22 7.05
N SER A 167 -2.64 -15.23 6.17
CA SER A 167 -3.10 -13.85 6.44
C SER A 167 -4.42 -13.53 5.72
N ALA A 168 -4.81 -12.26 5.70
CA ALA A 168 -5.95 -11.77 4.95
C ALA A 168 -5.83 -12.10 3.46
N THR A 169 -6.82 -12.82 2.92
CA THR A 169 -6.87 -13.23 1.50
C THR A 169 -8.05 -12.58 0.79
N LEU A 170 -9.29 -12.84 1.26
CA LEU A 170 -10.50 -12.34 0.62
C LEU A 170 -10.61 -10.81 0.69
N SER A 171 -10.37 -10.21 1.86
CA SER A 171 -10.38 -8.76 2.02
C SER A 171 -9.23 -8.09 1.26
N MET A 172 -8.07 -8.75 1.14
CA MET A 172 -6.96 -8.26 0.33
C MET A 172 -7.29 -8.33 -1.17
N ALA A 173 -7.94 -9.40 -1.64
CA ALA A 173 -8.39 -9.51 -3.02
C ALA A 173 -9.41 -8.41 -3.35
N TYR A 174 -10.37 -8.15 -2.45
CA TYR A 174 -11.29 -7.02 -2.57
C TYR A 174 -10.55 -5.68 -2.66
N ALA A 175 -9.63 -5.40 -1.73
CA ALA A 175 -8.87 -4.15 -1.71
C ALA A 175 -8.00 -3.97 -2.97
N GLY A 176 -7.35 -5.04 -3.42
CA GLY A 176 -6.58 -5.05 -4.67
C GLY A 176 -7.45 -4.78 -5.90
N ALA A 177 -8.65 -5.36 -5.96
CA ALA A 177 -9.61 -5.12 -7.03
C ALA A 177 -10.15 -3.68 -7.01
N VAL A 178 -10.44 -3.11 -5.84
CA VAL A 178 -10.85 -1.71 -5.70
C VAL A 178 -9.79 -0.78 -6.27
N PHE A 179 -8.53 -0.96 -5.87
CA PHE A 179 -7.43 -0.12 -6.34
C PHE A 179 -7.16 -0.29 -7.84
N ALA A 180 -7.15 -1.54 -8.34
CA ALA A 180 -7.00 -1.81 -9.76
C ALA A 180 -8.12 -1.16 -10.60
N ASN A 181 -9.36 -1.21 -10.10
CA ASN A 181 -10.48 -0.53 -10.75
C ASN A 181 -10.34 1.00 -10.74
N ALA A 182 -9.77 1.58 -9.69
CA ALA A 182 -9.45 3.01 -9.65
C ALA A 182 -8.38 3.37 -10.71
N CYS A 183 -7.32 2.56 -10.84
CA CYS A 183 -6.35 2.71 -11.92
C CYS A 183 -7.01 2.63 -13.31
N LEU A 184 -7.89 1.65 -13.54
CA LEU A 184 -8.64 1.52 -14.80
C LEU A 184 -9.53 2.73 -15.08
N LYS A 185 -10.19 3.29 -14.06
CA LYS A 185 -10.96 4.54 -14.21
C LYS A 185 -10.05 5.71 -14.60
N GLY A 186 -8.89 5.83 -13.97
CA GLY A 186 -7.88 6.83 -14.32
C GLY A 186 -7.41 6.70 -15.77
N LEU A 187 -7.05 5.49 -16.21
CA LEU A 187 -6.67 5.20 -17.61
C LEU A 187 -7.77 5.58 -18.60
N ASN A 188 -9.03 5.34 -18.24
CA ASN A 188 -10.20 5.73 -19.03
C ASN A 188 -10.54 7.24 -18.97
N GLY A 189 -9.78 8.04 -18.22
CA GLY A 189 -9.98 9.48 -18.11
C GLY A 189 -11.19 9.89 -17.28
N VAL A 190 -11.66 9.02 -16.38
CA VAL A 190 -12.66 9.41 -15.38
C VAL A 190 -12.03 10.49 -14.48
N PRO A 191 -12.66 11.67 -14.33
CA PRO A 191 -12.09 12.74 -13.52
C PRO A 191 -12.14 12.39 -12.03
N ASP A 192 -11.23 12.99 -11.27
CA ASP A 192 -11.24 13.03 -9.80
C ASP A 192 -11.27 11.65 -9.11
N VAL A 193 -10.61 10.66 -9.72
CA VAL A 193 -10.35 9.36 -9.08
C VAL A 193 -9.22 9.54 -8.08
N VAL A 194 -9.53 9.42 -6.79
CA VAL A 194 -8.56 9.61 -5.71
C VAL A 194 -8.54 8.38 -4.80
N GLU A 195 -7.35 7.85 -4.56
CA GLU A 195 -7.12 6.69 -3.67
C GLU A 195 -5.91 6.93 -2.78
N CYS A 196 -5.78 6.21 -1.66
CA CYS A 196 -4.52 6.18 -0.91
C CYS A 196 -3.59 5.08 -1.47
N SER A 197 -2.32 5.42 -1.72
CA SER A 197 -1.33 4.47 -2.22
C SER A 197 0.08 4.86 -1.76
N PHE A 198 0.92 3.87 -1.49
CA PHE A 198 2.34 4.06 -1.20
C PHE A 198 3.13 4.26 -2.49
N VAL A 199 3.55 5.50 -2.74
CA VAL A 199 4.19 5.90 -4.01
C VAL A 199 5.48 6.68 -3.74
N GLN A 200 6.28 6.93 -4.78
CA GLN A 200 7.33 7.94 -4.67
C GLN A 200 6.68 9.30 -4.40
N SER A 201 7.16 10.00 -3.37
CA SER A 201 6.44 11.13 -2.79
C SER A 201 7.40 12.18 -2.24
N THR A 202 6.95 13.43 -2.26
CA THR A 202 7.60 14.58 -1.61
C THR A 202 6.78 15.14 -0.46
N VAL A 203 5.72 14.44 -0.04
CA VAL A 203 4.82 14.86 1.05
C VAL A 203 5.55 14.88 2.40
N THR A 204 6.60 14.07 2.52
CA THR A 204 7.55 14.08 3.64
C THR A 204 8.98 14.09 3.08
N GLU A 205 9.97 14.11 3.95
CA GLU A 205 11.38 13.95 3.61
C GLU A 205 11.75 12.53 3.13
N LEU A 206 10.85 11.56 3.29
CA LEU A 206 11.06 10.18 2.84
C LEU A 206 10.74 10.04 1.35
N PRO A 207 11.53 9.27 0.57
CA PRO A 207 11.35 9.17 -0.87
C PRO A 207 10.07 8.41 -1.27
N PHE A 208 9.51 7.61 -0.36
CA PHE A 208 8.24 6.91 -0.56
C PHE A 208 7.32 7.13 0.63
N PHE A 209 6.04 7.37 0.36
CA PHE A 209 5.05 7.62 1.40
C PHE A 209 3.63 7.34 0.88
N ALA A 210 2.78 6.75 1.72
CA ALA A 210 1.38 6.56 1.42
C ALA A 210 0.61 7.83 1.71
N SER A 211 -0.08 8.35 0.69
CA SER A 211 -0.94 9.53 0.79
C SER A 211 -2.04 9.42 -0.25
N LYS A 212 -2.98 10.37 -0.28
CA LYS A 212 -3.96 10.43 -1.36
C LYS A 212 -3.25 10.75 -2.68
N VAL A 213 -3.57 10.00 -3.73
CA VAL A 213 -3.08 10.23 -5.08
C VAL A 213 -4.28 10.40 -6.01
N LYS A 214 -4.22 11.42 -6.88
CA LYS A 214 -5.16 11.55 -7.99
C LYS A 214 -4.65 10.71 -9.15
N LEU A 215 -5.51 9.81 -9.63
CA LEU A 215 -5.23 8.91 -10.75
C LEU A 215 -5.82 9.48 -12.03
N GLY A 216 -5.08 9.33 -13.12
CA GLY A 216 -5.53 9.70 -14.46
C GLY A 216 -4.87 8.88 -15.55
N LYS A 217 -4.82 9.44 -16.76
CA LYS A 217 -4.51 8.66 -17.99
C LYS A 217 -3.11 8.07 -18.02
N ASN A 218 -2.20 8.60 -17.20
CA ASN A 218 -0.79 8.19 -17.16
C ASN A 218 -0.36 7.67 -15.77
N GLY A 219 -1.31 7.23 -14.93
CA GLY A 219 -1.06 6.85 -13.55
C GLY A 219 -1.29 8.01 -12.58
N VAL A 220 -0.34 8.29 -11.68
CA VAL A 220 -0.43 9.41 -10.73
C VAL A 220 -0.39 10.74 -11.49
N GLU A 221 -1.46 11.53 -11.41
CA GLU A 221 -1.50 12.93 -11.85
C GLU A 221 -1.00 13.88 -10.76
N GLU A 222 -1.36 13.59 -9.52
CA GLU A 222 -1.04 14.44 -8.36
C GLU A 222 -0.89 13.59 -7.10
N VAL A 223 0.17 13.85 -6.33
CA VAL A 223 0.32 13.35 -4.95
C VAL A 223 -0.18 14.45 -4.01
N LEU A 224 -1.31 14.21 -3.36
CA LEU A 224 -1.96 15.22 -2.51
C LEU A 224 -1.28 15.28 -1.14
N GLY A 225 -1.19 16.49 -0.58
CA GLY A 225 -0.68 16.71 0.76
C GLY A 225 -1.54 16.06 1.86
N LEU A 226 -1.01 16.04 3.09
CA LEU A 226 -1.69 15.39 4.22
C LEU A 226 -2.92 16.14 4.73
N GLY A 227 -3.09 17.41 4.34
CA GLY A 227 -4.14 18.27 4.89
C GLY A 227 -3.90 18.62 6.36
N GLN A 228 -4.97 18.96 7.07
CA GLN A 228 -4.90 19.25 8.50
C GLN A 228 -4.80 17.96 9.32
N LEU A 229 -3.85 17.91 10.24
CA LEU A 229 -3.66 16.79 11.17
C LEU A 229 -3.99 17.23 12.59
N SER A 230 -4.60 16.34 13.37
CA SER A 230 -4.69 16.47 14.82
C SER A 230 -3.33 16.30 15.48
N ASP A 231 -3.18 16.70 16.74
CA ASP A 231 -1.89 16.57 17.44
C ASP A 231 -1.48 15.10 17.64
N PHE A 232 -2.45 14.22 17.86
CA PHE A 232 -2.22 12.77 17.91
C PHE A 232 -1.71 12.21 16.56
N GLU A 233 -2.25 12.69 15.44
CA GLU A 233 -1.81 12.26 14.11
C GLU A 233 -0.44 12.85 13.74
N LYS A 234 -0.12 14.07 14.16
CA LYS A 234 1.23 14.64 14.02
C LYS A 234 2.26 13.83 14.79
N GLU A 235 1.96 13.47 16.03
CA GLU A 235 2.83 12.60 16.84
C GLU A 235 2.99 11.22 16.18
N GLY A 236 1.90 10.62 15.70
CA GLY A 236 1.92 9.37 14.95
C GLY A 236 2.77 9.45 13.67
N LEU A 237 2.69 10.56 12.94
CA LEU A 237 3.50 10.82 11.75
C LEU A 237 4.99 10.90 12.07
N GLU A 238 5.37 11.58 13.16
CA GLU A 238 6.79 11.64 13.55
C GLU A 238 7.30 10.26 14.00
N ASN A 239 6.50 9.52 14.76
CA ASN A 239 6.87 8.19 15.27
C ASN A 239 7.06 7.16 14.15
N LEU A 240 6.27 7.21 13.08
CA LEU A 240 6.36 6.22 12.01
C LEU A 240 7.57 6.41 11.07
N LYS A 241 8.12 7.62 10.97
CA LYS A 241 9.14 7.96 9.97
C LYS A 241 10.40 7.12 10.12
N GLY A 242 10.82 6.84 11.35
CA GLY A 242 12.01 6.03 11.63
C GLY A 242 11.88 4.59 11.09
N GLU A 243 10.75 3.92 11.37
CA GLU A 243 10.49 2.56 10.90
C GLU A 243 10.28 2.49 9.38
N LEU A 244 9.59 3.49 8.83
CA LEU A 244 9.36 3.57 7.39
C LEU A 244 10.67 3.80 6.63
N LYS A 245 11.51 4.72 7.11
CA LYS A 245 12.85 4.98 6.54
C LYS A 245 13.71 3.71 6.52
N ALA A 246 13.77 2.99 7.65
CA ALA A 246 14.53 1.74 7.72
C ALA A 246 14.01 0.68 6.73
N SER A 247 12.69 0.59 6.55
CA SER A 247 12.07 -0.32 5.57
C SER A 247 12.42 0.05 4.13
N ILE A 248 12.40 1.35 3.81
CA ILE A 248 12.75 1.86 2.49
C ILE A 248 14.23 1.59 2.18
N GLU A 249 15.13 1.95 3.10
CA GLU A 249 16.57 1.75 2.94
C GLU A 249 16.92 0.27 2.79
N LYS A 250 16.24 -0.62 3.52
CA LYS A 250 16.41 -2.07 3.39
C LYS A 250 16.06 -2.55 1.98
N GLY A 251 14.95 -2.06 1.40
CA GLY A 251 14.54 -2.38 0.04
C GLY A 251 15.54 -1.89 -1.00
N ILE A 252 15.95 -0.62 -0.90
CA ILE A 252 16.95 -0.02 -1.80
C ILE A 252 18.28 -0.78 -1.74
N LYS A 253 18.75 -1.11 -0.53
CA LYS A 253 20.00 -1.86 -0.33
C LYS A 253 19.92 -3.25 -0.96
N PHE A 254 18.81 -3.96 -0.80
CA PHE A 254 18.63 -5.27 -1.42
C PHE A 254 18.66 -5.20 -2.95
N ALA A 255 17.98 -4.22 -3.55
CA ALA A 255 17.96 -4.08 -5.00
C ALA A 255 19.34 -3.70 -5.57
N ASN A 256 20.16 -3.00 -4.79
CA ASN A 256 21.50 -2.55 -5.15
C ASN A 256 22.64 -3.50 -4.80
N ALA A 257 22.34 -4.57 -4.05
CA ALA A 257 23.21 -5.73 -3.90
C ALA A 257 23.18 -6.62 -5.17
#